data_AF-X1BSP3-F1
#
_entry.id   AF-X1BSP3-F1
#
_cell.length_a   1.000
_cell.length_b   1.000
_cell.length_c   1.000
_cell.angle_alpha   90.00
_cell.angle_beta   90.00
_cell.angle_gamma   90.00
#
_symmetry.space_group_name_H-M   'P 1'
#
loop_
_entity.id
_entity.type
_entity.pdbx_description
1 polymer ?
#
loop_
_entity_poly.entity_id
_entity_poly.type
_entity_poly.pdbx_seq_one_letter_code
_entity_poly.pdbx_strand_id
1 'polypeptide(L)' 'QIVSIKIDHEKCNMCEQCLDENGKFCPKNLFYKDIVKKVGREEEGIRYKFREIVKCQGCLKCELSCPEGAIKPVKFET' A
#
# COMPACT_ATOMS: atom_id res chain seq x y z
N GLN A 1 6.70 15.79 -2.71
CA GLN A 1 5.48 15.17 -3.28
C GLN A 1 5.51 13.65 -3.06
N ILE A 2 4.37 12.95 -2.85
CA ILE A 2 4.37 11.48 -2.86
C ILE A 2 4.48 11.01 -4.31
N VAL A 3 5.52 10.24 -4.62
CA VAL A 3 5.79 9.72 -5.97
C VAL A 3 5.49 8.23 -6.11
N SER A 4 5.44 7.49 -4.99
CA SER A 4 5.06 6.08 -4.98
C SER A 4 4.69 5.62 -3.56
N ILE A 5 4.18 4.39 -3.45
CA ILE A 5 3.97 3.68 -2.17
C ILE A 5 4.76 2.38 -2.24
N LYS A 6 5.61 2.14 -1.23
CA LYS A 6 6.33 0.87 -1.04
C LYS A 6 5.58 0.04 0.00
N ILE A 7 5.47 -1.26 -0.26
CA ILE A 7 4.89 -2.23 0.67
C ILE A 7 5.98 -3.24 1.02
N ASP A 8 6.27 -3.39 2.30
CA ASP A 8 7.15 -4.41 2.85
C ASP A 8 6.36 -5.70 3.05
N HIS A 9 6.50 -6.64 2.11
CA HIS A 9 5.77 -7.91 2.13
C HIS A 9 6.24 -8.86 3.24
N GLU A 10 7.43 -8.65 3.82
CA GLU A 10 7.89 -9.44 4.97
C GLU A 10 7.20 -9.01 6.27
N LYS A 11 6.81 -7.73 6.37
CA LYS A 11 6.00 -7.21 7.49
C LYS A 11 4.50 -7.37 7.28
N CYS A 12 4.04 -7.44 6.04
CA CYS A 12 2.61 -7.54 5.75
C CYS A 12 2.05 -8.91 6.15
N ASN A 13 1.17 -8.93 7.13
CA ASN A 13 0.47 -10.12 7.63
C ASN A 13 -0.88 -10.40 6.94
N MET A 14 -1.19 -9.72 5.82
CA MET A 14 -2.45 -9.87 5.11
C MET A 14 -3.71 -9.63 5.97
N CYS A 15 -3.70 -8.65 6.88
CA CYS A 15 -4.91 -8.24 7.62
C CYS A 15 -6.01 -7.57 6.78
N GLU A 16 -5.74 -7.31 5.49
CA GLU A 16 -6.68 -6.77 4.48
C GLU A 16 -7.30 -5.40 4.78
N GLN A 17 -6.94 -4.74 5.88
CA GLN A 17 -7.46 -3.41 6.23
C GLN A 17 -7.20 -2.35 5.14
N CYS A 18 -6.13 -2.51 4.37
CA CYS A 18 -5.80 -1.62 3.26
C CYS A 18 -6.70 -1.77 2.03
N LEU A 19 -7.46 -2.87 1.96
CA LEU A 19 -8.45 -3.17 0.93
C LEU A 19 -9.85 -2.70 1.31
N ASP A 20 -10.03 -2.17 2.53
CA ASP A 20 -11.32 -1.69 3.01
C ASP A 20 -11.91 -0.62 2.08
N GLU A 21 -13.10 -0.89 1.55
CA GLU A 21 -13.78 -0.04 0.59
C GLU A 21 -14.44 1.19 1.22
N ASN A 22 -14.52 1.25 2.56
CA ASN A 22 -15.08 2.40 3.27
C ASN A 22 -14.20 3.66 3.20
N GLY A 23 -13.07 3.60 2.47
CA GLY A 23 -12.19 4.74 2.24
C GLY A 23 -11.43 5.22 3.48
N LYS A 24 -11.51 4.49 4.60
CA LYS A 24 -10.79 4.80 5.84
C LYS A 24 -9.30 4.71 5.64
N PHE A 25 -8.84 3.66 4.95
CA PHE A 25 -7.42 3.41 4.69
C PHE A 25 -6.90 4.20 3.49
N CYS A 26 -7.60 4.07 2.36
CA CYS A 26 -7.31 4.79 1.13
C CYS A 26 -8.62 5.30 0.54
N PRO A 27 -8.91 6.62 0.55
CA PRO A 27 -10.14 7.18 -0.03
C PRO A 27 -10.34 6.91 -1.53
N LYS A 28 -9.33 6.36 -2.19
CA LYS A 28 -9.27 6.10 -3.63
C LYS A 28 -9.09 4.61 -3.95
N ASN A 29 -9.14 3.73 -2.94
CA ASN A 29 -9.05 2.27 -3.10
C ASN A 29 -7.91 1.85 -4.05
N LEU A 30 -6.71 2.35 -3.76
CA LEU A 30 -5.49 2.15 -4.57
C LEU A 30 -4.71 0.89 -4.17
N PHE A 31 -5.23 0.08 -3.26
CA PHE A 31 -4.66 -1.21 -2.89
C PHE A 31 -5.51 -2.34 -3.46
N TYR A 32 -4.88 -3.46 -3.79
CA TYR A 32 -5.54 -4.63 -4.35
C TYR A 32 -4.74 -5.90 -4.01
N LYS A 33 -5.39 -7.07 -4.05
CA LYS A 33 -4.70 -8.36 -3.92
C LYS A 33 -4.10 -8.77 -5.26
N ASP A 34 -2.90 -9.30 -5.23
CA ASP A 34 -2.20 -9.85 -6.39
C ASP A 34 -1.11 -10.81 -5.90
N ILE A 35 -0.50 -11.56 -6.82
CA ILE A 35 0.66 -12.38 -6.49
C ILE A 35 1.87 -11.47 -6.23
N VAL A 36 2.52 -11.63 -5.08
CA VAL A 36 3.76 -10.95 -4.72
C VAL A 36 4.88 -11.97 -4.58
N LYS A 37 6.09 -11.55 -4.91
CA LYS A 37 7.28 -12.38 -4.74
C LYS A 37 7.88 -12.09 -3.38
N LYS A 38 7.71 -13.00 -2.43
CA LYS A 38 8.50 -13.04 -1.19
C LYS A 38 9.73 -13.89 -1.41
N VAL A 39 10.69 -13.85 -0.48
CA VAL A 39 12.00 -14.50 -0.64
C VAL A 39 11.84 -15.97 -1.04
N GLY A 40 12.08 -16.26 -2.33
CA GLY A 40 12.03 -17.61 -2.90
C GLY A 40 10.64 -18.19 -3.21
N ARG A 41 9.54 -17.46 -2.99
CA ARG A 41 8.18 -17.96 -3.25
C ARG A 41 7.22 -16.87 -3.76
N GLU A 42 6.28 -17.29 -4.60
CA GLU A 42 5.15 -16.46 -5.02
C GLU A 42 3.95 -16.78 -4.13
N GLU A 43 3.36 -15.75 -3.52
CA GLU A 43 2.20 -15.90 -2.65
C GLU A 43 1.21 -14.75 -2.86
N GLU A 44 -0.02 -14.91 -2.37
CA GLU A 44 -0.99 -13.80 -2.37
C GLU A 44 -0.49 -12.68 -1.46
N GLY A 45 -0.52 -11.45 -1.97
CA GLY A 45 -0.09 -10.26 -1.26
C GLY A 45 -0.89 -9.02 -1.65
N ILE A 46 -0.60 -7.92 -0.96
CA ILE A 46 -1.18 -6.61 -1.28
C ILE A 46 -0.27 -5.88 -2.25
N ARG A 47 -0.82 -5.35 -3.34
CA ARG A 47 -0.13 -4.42 -4.23
C ARG A 47 -0.77 -3.03 -4.22
N TYR A 48 0.02 -2.05 -4.63
CA TYR A 48 -0.41 -0.67 -4.83
C TYR A 48 -0.57 -0.38 -6.33
N LYS A 49 -1.69 0.26 -6.71
CA LYS A 49 -1.98 0.67 -8.10
C LYS A 49 -1.12 1.87 -8.50
N PHE A 50 0.18 1.64 -8.73
CA PHE A 50 1.12 2.70 -9.10
C PHE A 50 0.68 3.48 -10.36
N ARG A 51 0.05 2.81 -11.33
CA ARG A 51 -0.50 3.47 -12.53
C ARG A 51 -1.59 4.51 -12.21
N GLU A 52 -2.19 4.42 -11.03
CA GLU A 52 -3.22 5.33 -10.54
C GLU A 52 -2.71 6.26 -9.43
N ILE A 53 -1.38 6.41 -9.26
CA ILE A 53 -0.76 7.32 -8.28
C ILE A 53 -1.26 8.76 -8.44
N VAL A 54 -1.64 9.17 -9.65
CA VAL A 54 -2.25 10.49 -9.92
C VAL A 54 -3.56 10.72 -9.14
N LYS A 55 -4.24 9.65 -8.72
CA LYS A 55 -5.43 9.73 -7.86
C LYS A 55 -5.04 9.86 -6.37
N CYS A 56 -3.81 9.54 -5.99
CA CYS A 56 -3.34 9.62 -4.61
C CYS A 56 -3.33 11.07 -4.12
N GLN A 57 -4.06 11.34 -3.05
CA GLN A 57 -4.20 12.68 -2.49
C GLN A 57 -3.07 13.07 -1.51
N GLY A 58 -2.06 12.21 -1.33
CA GLY A 58 -0.95 12.54 -0.43
C GLY A 58 -1.31 12.54 1.07
N CYS A 59 -2.47 11.99 1.47
CA CYS A 59 -3.00 12.10 2.84
C CYS A 59 -2.25 11.29 3.91
N LEU A 60 -1.30 10.44 3.53
CA LEU A 60 -0.48 9.58 4.41
C LEU A 60 -1.25 8.60 5.32
N LYS A 61 -2.58 8.52 5.23
CA LYS A 61 -3.40 7.58 6.03
C LYS A 61 -2.91 6.14 5.93
N CYS A 62 -2.55 5.69 4.73
CA CYS A 62 -2.07 4.32 4.52
C CYS A 62 -0.81 3.96 5.31
N GLU A 63 0.05 4.94 5.65
CA GLU A 63 1.21 4.72 6.52
C GLU A 63 0.78 4.60 7.98
N LEU A 64 -0.11 5.48 8.42
CA LEU A 64 -0.56 5.58 9.81
C LEU A 64 -1.52 4.45 10.20
N SER A 65 -2.33 3.97 9.26
CA SER A 65 -3.35 2.95 9.49
C SER A 65 -2.83 1.53 9.34
N CYS A 66 -1.63 1.31 8.79
CA CYS A 66 -1.07 -0.03 8.65
C CYS A 66 -0.56 -0.51 10.02
N PRO A 67 -1.18 -1.53 10.65
CA PRO A 67 -0.79 -1.98 11.99
C PRO A 67 0.64 -2.51 12.04
N GLU A 68 1.09 -3.15 10.95
CA GLU A 68 2.44 -3.71 10.83
C GLU A 68 3.49 -2.68 10.38
N GLY A 69 3.09 -1.44 10.08
CA GLY A 69 3.97 -0.43 9.51
C GLY A 69 4.60 -0.85 8.18
N ALA A 70 3.99 -1.80 7.47
CA ALA A 70 4.48 -2.37 6.21
C ALA A 70 4.37 -1.40 5.02
N ILE A 71 3.50 -0.39 5.11
CA ILE A 71 3.23 0.55 4.01
C ILE A 71 4.00 1.85 4.26
N LYS A 72 4.85 2.23 3.31
CA LYS A 72 5.69 3.44 3.39
C LYS A 72 5.57 4.28 2.12
N PRO A 73 5.17 5.55 2.21
CA PRO A 73 5.12 6.45 1.07
C PRO A 73 6.53 6.87 0.67
N VAL A 74 6.83 6.79 -0.62
CA VAL A 74 8.06 7.32 -1.20
C VAL A 74 7.82 8.78 -1.51
N LYS A 75 8.55 9.66 -0.82
CA LYS A 75 8.49 11.11 -0.99
C LYS A 75 9.67 11.55 -1.83
N PHE A 76 9.42 12.42 -2.79
CA PHE A 76 10.47 13.21 -3.44
C PHE A 76 10.72 14.45 -2.58
N GLU A 77 11.94 14.61 -2.09
CA GLU A 77 12.44 15.82 -1.47
C GLU A 77 12.88 16.77 -2.59
N THR A 78 12.29 17.96 -2.59
CA THR A 78 12.62 19.07 -3.48
C THR A 78 13.35 20.12 -2.68
#